data_AF-A0A061RQ70-F1
#
_entry.id   AF-A0A061RQ70-F1
#
_cell.length_a   1.000
_cell.length_b   1.000
_cell.length_c   1.000
_cell.angle_alpha   90.00
_cell.angle_beta   90.00
_cell.angle_gamma   90.00
#
_symmetry.space_group_name_H-M   'P 1'
#
loop_
_entity.id
_entity.type
_entity.pdbx_description
1 polymer ?
#
loop_
_entity_poly.entity_id
_entity_poly.type
_entity_poly.pdbx_seq_one_letter_code
_entity_poly.pdbx_strand_id
1 'polypeptide(L)' 'MATGLVIIATGRGTKHLDSYMAQEKEYTGTMKLGEATASYDKDSEVVETKPWDHLT' A
#
# COMPACT_ATOMS: atom_id res chain seq x y z
N MET A 1 -3.60 3.21 6.51
CA MET A 1 -4.36 3.72 5.33
C MET A 1 -3.56 4.56 4.31
N ALA A 2 -3.72 4.24 3.02
CA ALA A 2 -3.13 4.96 1.87
C ALA A 2 -4.06 6.05 1.31
N THR A 3 -3.49 7.00 0.56
CA THR A 3 -4.20 8.02 -0.22
C THR A 3 -3.56 8.14 -1.59
N GLY A 4 -4.28 8.71 -2.57
CA GLY A 4 -3.69 9.01 -3.88
C GLY A 4 -4.69 8.91 -5.02
N LEU A 5 -4.17 8.59 -6.21
CA LEU A 5 -4.95 8.46 -7.43
C LEU A 5 -5.89 7.24 -7.36
N VAL A 6 -7.17 7.48 -7.58
CA VAL A 6 -8.19 6.44 -7.78
C VAL A 6 -8.89 6.70 -9.09
N ILE A 7 -8.71 5.80 -10.07
CA ILE A 7 -9.39 5.88 -11.36
C ILE A 7 -10.76 5.23 -11.22
N ILE A 8 -11.81 6.03 -11.44
CA ILE A 8 -13.19 5.55 -11.47
C ILE A 8 -13.70 5.63 -12.90
N ALA A 9 -14.08 4.48 -13.47
CA ALA A 9 -14.67 4.40 -14.80
C ALA A 9 -16.18 4.14 -14.71
N THR A 10 -16.94 4.74 -15.62
CA THR A 10 -18.41 4.58 -15.67
C THR A 10 -18.89 4.34 -17.10
N GLY A 11 -20.05 3.68 -17.24
CA GLY A 11 -20.67 3.41 -18.53
C GLY A 11 -19.73 2.67 -19.49
N ARG A 12 -19.54 3.20 -20.71
CA ARG A 12 -18.63 2.61 -21.70
C ARG A 12 -17.14 2.72 -21.32
N GLY A 13 -16.79 3.64 -20.41
CA GLY A 13 -15.42 3.82 -19.95
C GLY A 13 -14.86 2.62 -19.18
N THR A 14 -15.73 1.78 -18.59
CA THR A 14 -15.32 0.57 -17.85
C THR A 14 -14.56 -0.43 -18.73
N LYS A 15 -14.78 -0.40 -20.05
CA LYS A 15 -14.07 -1.24 -21.03
C LYS A 15 -12.58 -0.93 -21.14
N HIS A 16 -12.13 0.21 -20.63
CA HIS A 16 -10.71 0.61 -20.66
C HIS A 16 -10.00 0.32 -19.33
N LEU A 17 -10.69 -0.20 -18.31
CA LEU A 17 -10.10 -0.44 -16.99
C LEU A 17 -8.88 -1.37 -17.05
N ASP A 18 -8.90 -2.42 -17.85
CA ASP A 18 -7.76 -3.34 -17.99
C ASP A 18 -6.49 -2.60 -18.45
N SER A 19 -6.65 -1.65 -19.39
CA SER A 19 -5.54 -0.82 -19.85
C SER A 19 -4.99 0.09 -18.75
N TYR A 20 -5.84 0.70 -17.93
CA TYR A 20 -5.40 1.53 -16.80
C TYR A 20 -4.77 0.69 -15.68
N MET A 21 -5.28 -0.51 -15.44
CA MET A 21 -4.73 -1.44 -14.47
C MET A 21 -3.36 -1.98 -14.87
N ALA A 22 -3.11 -2.14 -16.18
CA ALA A 22 -1.82 -2.56 -16.73
C ALA A 22 -0.73 -1.47 -16.66
N GLN A 23 -1.08 -0.21 -16.38
CA GLN A 23 -0.08 0.86 -16.25
C GLN A 23 0.75 0.68 -14.97
N GLU A 24 2.00 1.14 -15.06
CA GLU A 24 2.90 1.23 -13.91
C GLU A 24 2.31 2.14 -12.83
N LYS A 25 2.59 1.79 -11.57
CA LYS A 25 2.09 2.50 -10.39
C LYS A 25 3.28 2.87 -9.53
N GLU A 26 3.29 4.11 -9.08
CA GLU A 26 4.29 4.64 -8.16
C GLU A 26 3.62 4.97 -6.84
N TYR A 27 4.26 4.58 -5.73
CA TYR A 27 3.79 4.84 -4.39
C TYR A 27 4.94 5.38 -3.54
N THR A 28 4.64 6.37 -2.72
CA THR A 28 5.54 6.84 -1.65
C THR A 28 4.94 6.46 -0.31
N GLY A 29 5.79 6.02 0.62
CA GLY A 29 5.32 5.63 1.96
C GLY A 29 6.42 5.64 2.99
N THR A 30 6.01 5.43 4.23
CA THR A 30 6.91 5.25 5.37
C THR A 30 6.60 3.90 5.98
N MET A 31 7.65 3.16 6.33
CA MET A 31 7.54 1.91 7.07
C MET A 31 8.23 2.04 8.42
N LYS A 32 7.74 1.30 9.40
CA LYS A 32 8.44 1.12 10.67
C LYS A 32 9.21 -0.18 10.62
N LEU A 33 10.50 -0.12 10.95
CA LEU A 33 11.34 -1.31 11.06
C LEU A 33 11.18 -1.92 12.46
N GLY A 34 11.24 -3.25 12.52
CA GLY A 34 11.17 -4.01 13.77
C GLY A 34 9.77 -4.20 14.37
N GLU A 35 8.71 -3.60 13.82
CA GLU A 35 7.32 -3.82 14.26
C GLU A 35 6.53 -4.57 13.18
N ALA A 36 5.72 -5.56 13.59
CA ALA A 36 4.74 -6.19 12.71
C ALA A 36 3.33 -6.08 13.31
N THR A 37 2.35 -5.84 12.44
CA THR A 37 0.92 -5.77 12.78
C THR A 37 0.15 -6.82 11.97
N ALA A 38 -1.03 -7.23 12.43
CA ALA A 38 -1.84 -8.22 11.72
C ALA A 38 -2.37 -7.74 10.35
N SER A 39 -2.56 -6.43 10.17
CA SER A 39 -2.99 -5.82 8.91
C SER A 39 -1.84 -5.48 7.96
N TYR A 40 -0.59 -5.69 8.37
CA TYR A 40 0.61 -5.29 7.63
C TYR A 40 0.67 -3.79 7.31
N ASP A 41 -0.06 -2.98 8.06
CA ASP A 41 0.00 -1.53 8.05
C ASP A 41 -0.12 -0.98 9.47
N LYS A 42 -0.23 0.34 9.59
CA LYS A 42 -0.29 1.03 10.89
C LYS A 42 -1.66 1.02 11.58
N ASP A 43 -2.66 0.35 11.00
CA ASP A 43 -4.05 0.49 11.44
C ASP A 43 -4.43 -0.55 12.51
N SER A 44 -3.69 -1.66 12.63
CA SER A 44 -3.85 -2.66 13.70
C SER A 44 -2.78 -2.56 14.77
N GLU A 45 -3.05 -3.13 15.95
CA GLU A 45 -2.07 -3.23 17.03
C GLU A 45 -0.83 -4.06 16.62
N VAL A 46 0.29 -3.73 17.24
CA VAL A 46 1.56 -4.45 17.05
C VAL A 46 1.46 -5.83 17.71
N VAL A 47 1.73 -6.86 16.92
CA VAL A 47 1.71 -8.26 17.37
C VAL A 47 3.12 -8.83 17.58
N GLU A 48 4.14 -8.20 16.99
CA GLU A 48 5.53 -8.61 17.14
C GLU A 48 6.47 -7.41 17.11
N THR A 49 7.51 -7.45 17.95
CA THR A 49 8.61 -6.48 17.94
C THR A 49 9.96 -7.21 17.93
N LYS A 50 10.86 -6.80 17.05
CA LYS A 50 12.22 -7.35 16.88
C LYS A 50 13.26 -6.21 16.78
N PRO A 51 14.48 -6.41 17.31
CA PRO A 51 15.54 -5.42 17.18
C PRO A 51 15.94 -5.24 15.71
N TRP A 52 16.15 -4.01 15.28
CA TRP A 52 16.54 -3.66 13.90
C TRP A 52 17.74 -2.72 13.82
N ASP A 53 18.26 -2.25 14.96
CA ASP A 53 19.36 -1.28 15.07
C ASP A 53 20.69 -1.74 14.45
N HIS A 54 20.80 -3.02 14.13
CA HIS A 54 21.97 -3.61 13.48
C HIS A 54 21.95 -3.50 11.95
N LEU A 55 20.86 -2.99 11.35
CA LEU A 55 20.74 -2.78 9.90
C LEU A 55 21.41 -1.46 9.50
N THR A 56 22.20 -1.48 8.42
CA THR A 56 22.87 -0.32 7.79
C THR A 56 22.36 -0.07 6.39
#